data_AF-A0A9D9I9H3-F1
#
_entry.id   AF-A0A9D9I9H3-F1
#
_cell.length_a   1.000
_cell.length_b   1.000
_cell.length_c   1.000
_cell.angle_alpha   90.00
_cell.angle_beta   90.00
_cell.angle_gamma   90.00
#
_symmetry.space_group_name_H-M   'P 1'
#
loop_
_entity.id
_entity.type
_entity.pdbx_description
1 polymer ?
#
loop_
_entity_poly.entity_id
_entity_poly.type
_entity_poly.pdbx_seq_one_letter_code
_entity_poly.pdbx_strand_id
1 'polypeptide(L)'
;MALALPLCMSAQPRTEALLEKGWKFTRDDDKSYSAVQYDDSQWQNVTVPHDWAIYGPFSVDNDKHNTAIVQDGQSDPMEHAGRTGGLPFVGTG
;
A
#
# COMPACT_ATOMS: atom_id res chain seq x y z
N MET A 1 46.89 -30.93 31.61
CA MET A 1 46.00 -30.92 30.43
C MET A 1 44.82 -30.03 30.78
N ALA A 2 44.82 -28.78 30.31
CA ALA A 2 43.77 -27.82 30.63
C ALA A 2 42.61 -28.00 29.65
N LEU A 3 41.42 -28.33 30.15
CA LEU A 3 40.19 -28.37 29.35
C LEU A 3 39.67 -26.94 29.17
N ALA A 4 39.65 -26.45 27.94
CA ALA A 4 38.93 -25.24 27.57
C ALA A 4 37.45 -25.60 27.35
N LEU A 5 36.54 -25.00 28.13
CA LEU A 5 35.10 -25.10 27.87
C LEU A 5 34.69 -24.11 26.77
N PRO A 6 33.89 -24.52 25.78
CA PRO A 6 33.40 -23.61 24.75
C PRO A 6 32.33 -22.68 25.31
N LEU A 7 32.49 -21.36 25.11
CA LEU A 7 31.40 -20.41 25.36
C LEU A 7 30.34 -20.58 24.27
N CYS A 8 29.17 -21.09 24.64
CA CYS A 8 27.98 -21.00 23.81
C CYS A 8 27.52 -19.53 23.76
N MET A 9 27.75 -18.83 22.65
CA MET A 9 27.11 -17.54 22.41
C MET A 9 25.63 -17.76 22.10
N SER A 10 24.76 -17.33 23.01
CA SER A 10 23.31 -17.27 22.77
C SER A 10 22.99 -15.99 22.00
N ALA A 11 22.25 -16.09 20.90
CA ALA A 11 21.71 -14.91 20.22
C ALA A 11 20.68 -14.21 21.12
N GLN A 12 20.63 -12.87 21.05
CA GLN A 12 19.58 -12.10 21.71
C GLN A 12 18.21 -12.51 21.14
N PRO A 13 17.17 -12.69 21.98
CA PRO A 13 15.84 -13.02 21.48
C PRO A 13 15.27 -11.84 20.67
N ARG A 14 14.65 -12.14 19.52
CA ARG A 14 13.92 -11.13 18.73
C ARG A 14 12.66 -10.74 19.48
N THR A 15 12.41 -9.44 19.59
CA THR A 15 11.10 -8.91 19.98
C THR A 15 10.36 -8.49 18.72
N GLU A 16 9.07 -8.83 18.65
CA GLU A 16 8.19 -8.42 17.56
C GLU A 16 7.05 -7.58 18.13
N ALA A 17 6.66 -6.53 17.41
CA ALA A 17 5.44 -5.80 17.68
C ALA A 17 4.72 -5.53 16.36
N LEU A 18 3.43 -5.84 16.31
CA LEU A 18 2.57 -5.57 15.16
C LEU A 18 1.97 -4.16 15.30
N LEU A 19 2.14 -3.35 14.25
CA LEU A 19 1.63 -1.98 14.19
C LEU A 19 0.40 -1.89 13.26
N GLU A 20 -0.54 -2.82 13.45
CA GLU A 20 -1.70 -2.95 12.57
C GLU A 20 -2.77 -1.89 12.86
N LYS A 21 -2.89 -1.44 14.11
CA LYS A 21 -4.01 -0.64 14.62
C LYS A 21 -3.58 0.77 15.00
N GLY A 22 -4.57 1.67 15.13
CA GLY A 22 -4.36 3.05 15.57
C GLY A 22 -4.03 4.02 14.44
N TRP A 23 -4.10 3.56 13.20
CA TRP A 23 -3.90 4.41 12.02
C TRP A 23 -5.12 5.28 11.74
N LYS A 24 -4.86 6.49 11.29
CA LYS A 24 -5.84 7.48 10.82
C LYS A 24 -5.67 7.68 9.32
N PHE A 25 -6.77 7.82 8.60
CA PHE A 25 -6.80 7.86 7.14
C PHE A 25 -7.74 8.95 6.60
N THR A 26 -7.30 9.67 5.58
CA THR A 26 -8.12 10.59 4.77
C THR A 26 -7.79 10.42 3.29
N ARG A 27 -8.73 10.76 2.41
CA ARG A 27 -8.53 10.79 0.94
C ARG A 27 -8.16 12.17 0.40
N ASP A 28 -7.92 13.12 1.29
CA ASP A 28 -7.47 14.46 0.96
C ASP A 28 -5.94 14.56 1.01
N ASP A 29 -5.37 15.57 0.36
CA ASP A 29 -3.94 15.88 0.40
C ASP A 29 -3.75 17.34 0.82
N ASP A 30 -3.02 17.55 1.90
CA ASP A 30 -2.62 18.87 2.37
C ASP A 30 -1.25 18.79 3.05
N LYS A 31 -0.38 19.76 2.77
CA LYS A 31 0.97 19.82 3.33
C LYS A 31 0.98 19.88 4.86
N SER A 32 -0.09 20.42 5.46
CA SER A 32 -0.24 20.54 6.92
C SER A 32 -0.41 19.21 7.64
N TYR A 33 -0.80 18.13 6.95
CA TYR A 33 -1.01 16.80 7.53
C TYR A 33 0.26 16.18 8.12
N SER A 34 1.42 16.65 7.68
CA SER A 34 2.72 16.24 8.23
C SER A 34 3.07 16.88 9.59
N ALA A 35 2.29 17.87 10.04
CA ALA A 35 2.56 18.56 11.30
C ALA A 35 2.26 17.65 12.50
N VAL A 36 3.19 17.59 13.45
CA VAL A 36 3.08 16.75 14.68
C VAL A 36 1.83 17.05 15.50
N GLN A 37 1.33 18.29 15.44
CA GLN A 37 0.17 18.76 16.21
C GLN A 37 -1.08 18.94 15.32
N TYR A 38 -1.13 18.30 14.15
CA TYR A 38 -2.31 18.33 13.30
C TYR A 38 -3.48 17.60 13.98
N ASP A 39 -4.68 18.17 13.89
CA ASP A 39 -5.89 17.55 14.40
C ASP A 39 -6.47 16.58 13.35
N ASP A 40 -6.17 15.31 13.51
CA ASP A 40 -6.68 14.21 12.67
C ASP A 40 -7.97 13.58 13.23
N SER A 41 -8.66 14.23 14.18
CA SER A 41 -9.83 13.65 14.86
C SER A 41 -10.97 13.27 13.91
N GLN A 42 -11.08 13.96 12.76
CA GLN A 42 -12.08 13.70 11.73
C GLN A 42 -11.67 12.58 10.75
N TRP A 43 -10.43 12.10 10.80
CA TRP A 43 -9.94 11.05 9.91
C TRP A 43 -10.50 9.68 10.30
N GLN A 44 -10.66 8.83 9.30
CA GLN A 44 -11.14 7.47 9.48
C GLN A 44 -10.12 6.65 10.28
N ASN A 45 -10.58 5.93 11.30
CA ASN A 45 -9.76 4.90 11.93
C ASN A 45 -9.66 3.68 11.01
N VAL A 46 -8.45 3.21 10.73
CA VAL A 46 -8.20 2.03 9.89
C VAL A 46 -7.28 1.03 10.57
N THR A 47 -7.27 -0.20 10.06
CA THR A 47 -6.33 -1.26 10.43
C THR A 47 -5.60 -1.68 9.16
N VAL A 48 -4.28 -1.80 9.20
CA VAL A 48 -3.47 -2.18 8.05
C VAL A 48 -3.28 -3.71 7.96
N PRO A 49 -3.16 -4.30 6.75
CA PRO A 49 -3.18 -3.64 5.45
C PRO A 49 -4.57 -3.10 5.08
N HIS A 50 -4.60 -1.89 4.51
CA HIS A 50 -5.81 -1.19 4.10
C HIS A 50 -5.67 -0.72 2.66
N ASP A 51 -6.70 -0.96 1.85
CA ASP A 51 -6.80 -0.49 0.47
C ASP A 51 -7.90 0.57 0.38
N TRP A 52 -7.55 1.80 0.04
CA TRP A 52 -8.51 2.89 -0.08
C TRP A 52 -9.41 2.74 -1.31
N ALA A 53 -8.92 2.08 -2.36
CA ALA A 53 -9.60 1.97 -3.64
C ALA A 53 -10.87 1.13 -3.54
N ILE A 54 -10.93 0.19 -2.58
CA ILE A 54 -12.06 -0.73 -2.39
C ILE A 54 -13.39 -0.03 -2.10
N TYR A 55 -13.36 1.20 -1.59
CA TYR A 55 -14.55 2.02 -1.35
C TYR A 55 -14.99 2.82 -2.59
N GLY A 56 -14.19 2.82 -3.65
CA GLY A 56 -14.50 3.46 -4.91
C GLY A 56 -15.50 2.66 -5.76
N PRO A 57 -16.18 3.30 -6.72
CA PRO A 57 -17.07 2.60 -7.63
C PRO A 57 -16.27 1.72 -8.57
N PHE A 58 -16.77 0.50 -8.82
CA PHE A 58 -16.30 -0.30 -9.95
C PHE A 58 -16.77 0.35 -11.25
N SER A 59 -15.85 0.63 -12.16
CA SER A 59 -16.15 1.15 -13.50
C SER A 59 -15.13 0.66 -14.50
N VAL A 60 -15.59 0.34 -15.72
CA VAL A 60 -14.70 0.07 -16.86
C VAL A 60 -13.81 1.28 -17.16
N ASP A 61 -14.30 2.50 -16.91
CA ASP A 61 -13.53 3.72 -17.17
C ASP A 61 -12.30 3.85 -16.26
N ASN A 62 -12.30 3.19 -15.09
CA ASN A 62 -11.12 3.11 -14.22
C ASN A 62 -10.08 2.10 -14.71
N ASP A 63 -10.38 1.32 -15.74
CA ASP A 63 -9.52 0.23 -16.24
C ASP A 63 -9.11 0.42 -17.70
N LYS A 64 -9.71 1.41 -18.39
CA LYS A 64 -9.42 1.70 -19.80
C LYS A 64 -7.99 2.22 -19.96
N HIS A 65 -7.20 1.48 -20.73
CA HIS A 65 -5.87 1.84 -21.17
C HIS A 65 -5.82 1.80 -22.70
N ASN A 66 -5.55 2.93 -23.34
CA ASN A 66 -5.32 2.96 -24.78
C ASN A 66 -3.83 2.80 -25.08
N THR A 67 -3.39 1.58 -25.35
CA THR A 67 -1.97 1.22 -25.51
C THR A 67 -1.81 0.22 -26.64
N ALA A 68 -0.69 0.26 -27.36
CA ALA A 68 -0.32 -0.81 -28.30
C ALA A 68 0.54 -1.84 -27.56
N ILE A 69 0.16 -3.12 -27.62
CA ILE A 69 0.97 -4.22 -27.11
C ILE A 69 1.88 -4.71 -28.24
N VAL A 70 3.10 -4.17 -28.29
CA VAL A 70 4.09 -4.49 -29.34
C VAL A 70 4.45 -5.97 -29.34
N GLN A 71 4.46 -6.62 -28.17
CA GLN A 71 4.70 -8.07 -28.06
C GLN A 71 3.64 -8.92 -28.77
N ASP A 72 2.42 -8.40 -28.90
CA ASP A 72 1.31 -9.04 -29.60
C ASP A 72 1.21 -8.59 -31.07
N GLY A 73 2.20 -7.85 -31.56
CA GLY A 73 2.25 -7.35 -32.93
C GLY A 73 1.34 -6.15 -33.22
N GLN A 74 0.81 -5.48 -32.19
CA GLN A 74 -0.03 -4.29 -32.37
C GLN A 74 0.83 -3.07 -32.79
N SER A 75 0.46 -2.44 -33.92
CA SER A 75 1.07 -1.19 -34.40
C SER A 75 0.35 0.06 -33.90
N ASP A 76 -0.95 -0.04 -33.66
CA ASP A 76 -1.82 1.07 -33.29
C ASP A 76 -2.38 0.89 -31.88
N PRO A 77 -2.56 1.97 -31.11
CA PRO A 77 -3.16 1.88 -29.78
C PRO A 77 -4.58 1.31 -29.85
N MET A 78 -4.85 0.32 -28.99
CA MET A 78 -6.19 -0.23 -28.80
C MET A 78 -6.62 -0.07 -27.35
N GLU A 79 -7.94 0.01 -27.12
CA GLU A 79 -8.50 -0.01 -25.78
C GLU A 79 -8.31 -1.39 -25.16
N HIS A 80 -7.66 -1.41 -23.99
CA HIS A 80 -7.50 -2.57 -23.14
C HIS A 80 -8.15 -2.26 -21.78
N ALA A 81 -8.85 -3.25 -21.23
CA ALA A 81 -9.43 -3.20 -19.88
C ALA A 81 -9.20 -4.56 -19.18
N GLY A 82 -9.47 -4.63 -17.88
CA GLY A 82 -9.31 -5.82 -17.04
C GLY A 82 -7.99 -5.90 -16.28
N ARG A 83 -7.16 -4.84 -16.29
CA ARG A 83 -5.84 -4.82 -15.63
C ARG A 83 -5.91 -4.34 -14.18
N THR A 84 -6.85 -3.47 -13.86
CA THR A 84 -7.03 -2.87 -12.52
C THR A 84 -8.25 -3.43 -11.78
N GLY A 85 -9.07 -4.25 -12.45
CA GLY A 85 -10.29 -4.82 -11.86
C GLY A 85 -11.42 -3.81 -11.73
N GLY A 86 -11.30 -2.63 -12.37
CA GLY A 86 -12.32 -1.58 -12.40
C GLY A 86 -12.36 -0.69 -11.15
N LEU A 87 -11.50 -0.91 -10.16
CA LEU A 87 -11.37 0.01 -9.03
C LEU A 87 -10.52 1.23 -9.42
N PRO A 88 -10.78 2.42 -8.82
CA PRO A 88 -9.91 3.57 -9.00
C PRO A 88 -8.49 3.25 -8.53
N PHE A 89 -7.50 3.42 -9.39
CA PHE A 89 -6.10 3.14 -9.06
C PHE A 89 -5.22 4.40 -9.05
N VAL A 90 -5.82 5.56 -9.38
CA VAL A 90 -5.18 6.88 -9.40
C VAL A 90 -5.97 7.84 -8.50
N GLY A 91 -5.26 8.77 -7.87
CA GLY A 91 -5.83 9.77 -6.98
C GLY A 91 -5.16 9.79 -5.60
N THR A 92 -5.74 10.56 -4.70
CA THR A 92 -5.28 10.69 -3.32
C THR A 92 -5.95 9.66 -2.40
N GLY A 93 -5.14 9.08 -1.52
CA GLY A 93 -5.50 8.14 -0.47
C GLY A 93 -4.24 7.62 0.18
#